data_AF-A0AAV3V4U5-F1
#
_entry.id   AF-A0AAV3V4U5-F1
#
_cell.length_a   1.000
_cell.length_b   1.000
_cell.length_c   1.000
_cell.angle_alpha   90.00
_cell.angle_beta   90.00
_cell.angle_gamma   90.00
#
_symmetry.space_group_name_H-M   'P 1'
#
loop_
_entity.id
_entity.type
_entity.pdbx_description
1 polymer ?
#
loop_
_entity_poly.entity_id
_entity_poly.type
_entity_poly.pdbx_seq_one_letter_code
_entity_poly.pdbx_strand_id
1 'polypeptide(L)'
;MNQDPVIFDVDFALRQFSGNESLLVKMLGKFNEQYEGVEETLVSDIRLQNLDAVRQQVHTIKGVSGNLGMSALHQASRDFEAQIKSEAPETLNCNQYIAVLKQTLATTNEYANTVQSANAATSNAAQGEVNPQGKQELLKALKRNEFITPDKLDQYIRDCALDNDTQTALRNAIDDLDYPAAIALLE
;
A
#
# COMPACT_ATOMS: atom_id res chain seq x y z
N MET A 1 -2.69 -30.21 -3.55
CA MET A 1 -3.67 -29.32 -4.20
C MET A 1 -2.94 -28.04 -4.50
N ASN A 2 -2.58 -27.80 -5.77
CA ASN A 2 -2.04 -26.49 -6.15
C ASN A 2 -3.24 -25.55 -6.18
N GLN A 3 -3.42 -24.79 -5.10
CA GLN A 3 -4.36 -23.68 -5.08
C GLN A 3 -3.87 -22.67 -6.11
N ASP A 4 -4.76 -22.21 -6.99
CA ASP A 4 -4.43 -21.12 -7.91
C ASP A 4 -4.02 -19.89 -7.08
N PRO A 5 -2.95 -19.18 -7.48
CA PRO A 5 -2.44 -18.08 -6.67
C PRO A 5 -3.49 -16.95 -6.60
N VAL A 6 -3.71 -16.43 -5.41
CA VAL A 6 -4.73 -15.42 -5.10
C VAL A 6 -4.28 -14.05 -5.62
N ILE A 7 -5.19 -13.33 -6.30
CA ILE A 7 -4.90 -11.99 -6.84
C ILE A 7 -4.50 -11.01 -5.74
N PHE A 8 -5.27 -10.97 -4.65
CA PHE A 8 -5.01 -10.14 -3.49
C PHE A 8 -5.54 -10.81 -2.22
N ASP A 9 -4.62 -11.16 -1.31
CA ASP A 9 -4.92 -11.71 0.01
C ASP A 9 -4.89 -10.57 1.04
N VAL A 10 -6.09 -10.03 1.33
CA VAL A 10 -6.29 -8.91 2.26
C VAL A 10 -5.81 -9.27 3.68
N ASP A 11 -6.11 -10.48 4.15
CA ASP A 11 -5.75 -10.90 5.51
C ASP A 11 -4.24 -10.99 5.68
N PHE A 12 -3.55 -11.57 4.70
CA PHE A 12 -2.09 -11.59 4.68
C PHE A 12 -1.53 -10.17 4.63
N ALA A 13 -2.03 -9.33 3.71
CA ALA A 13 -1.57 -7.96 3.58
C ALA A 13 -1.77 -7.19 4.89
N LEU A 14 -2.93 -7.24 5.53
CA LEU A 14 -3.18 -6.59 6.81
C LEU A 14 -2.21 -7.07 7.90
N ARG A 15 -1.89 -8.37 7.99
CA ARG A 15 -0.91 -8.88 8.95
C ARG A 15 0.48 -8.31 8.73
N GLN A 16 0.91 -8.16 7.47
CA GLN A 16 2.20 -7.54 7.13
C GLN A 16 2.27 -6.08 7.60
N PHE A 17 1.13 -5.41 7.66
CA PHE A 17 0.97 -4.04 8.12
C PHE A 17 0.48 -3.94 9.58
N SER A 18 0.62 -5.01 10.38
CA SER A 18 0.21 -5.06 11.79
C SER A 18 -1.27 -4.66 12.04
N GLY A 19 -2.13 -4.94 11.08
CA GLY A 19 -3.55 -4.57 11.09
C GLY A 19 -3.83 -3.11 10.70
N ASN A 20 -2.83 -2.34 10.25
CA ASN A 20 -3.02 -0.97 9.79
C ASN A 20 -3.63 -0.92 8.38
N GLU A 21 -4.95 -0.98 8.30
CA GLU A 21 -5.69 -0.91 7.04
C GLU A 21 -5.46 0.43 6.30
N SER A 22 -5.36 1.55 7.02
CA SER A 22 -5.10 2.86 6.42
C SER A 22 -3.73 2.91 5.72
N LEU A 23 -2.68 2.41 6.37
CA LEU A 23 -1.34 2.33 5.77
C LEU A 23 -1.31 1.34 4.61
N LEU A 24 -2.00 0.20 4.72
CA LEU A 24 -2.14 -0.74 3.62
C LEU A 24 -2.77 -0.06 2.40
N VAL A 25 -3.91 0.62 2.57
CA VAL A 25 -4.60 1.35 1.50
C VAL A 25 -3.71 2.42 0.89
N LYS A 26 -2.93 3.16 1.69
CA LYS A 26 -1.96 4.14 1.19
C LYS A 26 -0.87 3.50 0.33
N MET A 27 -0.34 2.34 0.75
CA MET A 27 0.68 1.62 -0.02
C MET A 27 0.10 1.00 -1.29
N LEU A 28 -1.13 0.49 -1.25
CA LEU A 28 -1.84 0.03 -2.45
C LEU A 28 -2.08 1.19 -3.43
N GLY A 29 -2.45 2.37 -2.94
CA GLY A 29 -2.58 3.58 -3.76
C GLY A 29 -1.28 3.93 -4.47
N LYS A 30 -0.16 4.04 -3.73
CA LYS A 30 1.16 4.30 -4.31
C LYS A 30 1.56 3.24 -5.34
N PHE A 31 1.29 1.97 -5.07
CA PHE A 31 1.53 0.87 -6.02
C PHE A 31 0.69 1.04 -7.29
N ASN A 32 -0.60 1.34 -7.16
CA ASN A 32 -1.52 1.49 -8.27
C ASN A 32 -1.14 2.69 -9.16
N GLU A 33 -0.82 3.83 -8.56
CA GLU A 33 -0.34 5.02 -9.28
C GLU A 33 0.98 4.76 -10.00
N GLN A 34 1.94 4.10 -9.34
CA GLN A 34 3.26 3.83 -9.92
C GLN A 34 3.20 2.93 -11.15
N TYR A 35 2.29 1.96 -11.16
CA TYR A 35 2.21 0.93 -12.20
C TYR A 35 0.99 1.08 -13.11
N GLU A 36 0.29 2.21 -13.04
CA GLU A 36 -0.74 2.56 -14.01
C GLU A 36 -0.12 2.71 -15.41
N GLY A 37 -0.69 2.03 -16.41
CA GLY A 37 -0.22 2.09 -17.80
C GLY A 37 1.15 1.45 -18.06
N VAL A 38 1.76 0.80 -17.06
CA VAL A 38 3.12 0.23 -17.18
C VAL A 38 3.23 -0.86 -18.26
N GLU A 39 2.10 -1.45 -18.69
CA GLU A 39 2.08 -2.40 -19.79
C GLU A 39 2.60 -1.81 -21.11
N GLU A 40 2.37 -0.51 -21.35
CA GLU A 40 2.80 0.14 -22.59
C GLU A 40 4.32 0.25 -22.61
N THR A 41 4.90 0.68 -21.49
CA THR A 41 6.35 0.73 -21.28
C THR A 41 6.96 -0.67 -21.41
N LEU A 42 6.37 -1.67 -20.75
CA LEU A 42 6.87 -3.04 -20.79
C LEU A 42 6.88 -3.60 -22.22
N VAL A 43 5.79 -3.45 -22.97
CA VAL A 43 5.69 -3.88 -24.38
C VAL A 43 6.69 -3.13 -25.26
N SER A 44 6.84 -1.83 -25.05
CA SER A 44 7.79 -1.02 -25.81
C SER A 44 9.23 -1.44 -25.54
N ASP A 45 9.60 -1.65 -24.27
CA ASP A 45 10.95 -2.06 -23.89
C ASP A 45 11.30 -3.46 -24.39
N ILE A 46 10.36 -4.40 -24.38
CA ILE A 46 10.56 -5.72 -25.00
C ILE A 46 10.81 -5.57 -26.50
N ARG A 47 10.00 -4.77 -27.21
CA ARG A 47 10.14 -4.52 -28.65
C ARG A 47 11.47 -3.85 -29.00
N LEU A 48 11.95 -2.96 -28.15
CA LEU A 48 13.24 -2.27 -28.29
C LEU A 48 14.42 -3.09 -27.77
N GLN A 49 14.20 -4.33 -27.31
CA GLN A 49 15.19 -5.24 -26.73
C GLN A 49 15.89 -4.67 -25.48
N ASN A 50 15.24 -3.77 -24.74
CA ASN A 50 15.69 -3.22 -23.46
C ASN A 50 15.47 -4.22 -22.31
N LEU A 51 15.88 -5.49 -22.48
CA LEU A 51 15.51 -6.58 -21.57
C LEU A 51 16.06 -6.42 -20.16
N ASP A 52 17.16 -5.69 -19.97
CA ASP A 52 17.67 -5.37 -18.63
C ASP A 52 16.69 -4.48 -17.85
N ALA A 53 16.11 -3.47 -18.51
CA ALA A 53 15.11 -2.59 -17.91
C ALA A 53 13.82 -3.36 -17.58
N VAL A 54 13.35 -4.19 -18.51
CA VAL A 54 12.19 -5.08 -18.29
C VAL A 54 12.44 -5.98 -17.08
N ARG A 55 13.62 -6.61 -16.99
CA ARG A 55 13.97 -7.49 -15.87
C ARG A 55 13.98 -6.76 -14.54
N GLN A 56 14.57 -5.56 -14.49
CA GLN A 56 14.62 -4.75 -13.27
C GLN A 56 13.21 -4.34 -12.80
N GLN A 57 12.36 -3.92 -13.73
CA GLN A 57 10.98 -3.56 -13.43
C GLN A 57 10.18 -4.75 -12.89
N VAL A 58 10.24 -5.90 -13.56
CA VAL A 58 9.58 -7.14 -13.12
C VAL A 58 10.11 -7.61 -11.77
N HIS A 59 11.42 -7.50 -11.53
CA HIS A 59 12.02 -7.83 -10.23
C HIS A 59 11.51 -6.94 -9.10
N THR A 60 11.33 -5.64 -9.38
CA THR A 60 10.80 -4.68 -8.40
C THR A 60 9.34 -5.00 -8.10
N ILE A 61 8.52 -5.24 -9.13
CA ILE A 61 7.12 -5.63 -8.97
C ILE A 61 7.01 -6.94 -8.18
N LYS A 62 7.88 -7.92 -8.43
CA LYS A 62 7.94 -9.18 -7.66
C LYS A 62 8.16 -8.92 -6.16
N GLY A 63 9.11 -8.04 -5.81
CA GLY A 63 9.41 -7.74 -4.41
C GLY A 63 8.23 -7.07 -3.70
N VAL A 64 7.61 -6.09 -4.37
CA VAL A 64 6.49 -5.33 -3.80
C VAL A 64 5.22 -6.18 -3.69
N SER A 65 4.87 -6.93 -4.74
CA SER A 65 3.70 -7.83 -4.76
C SER A 65 3.74 -8.90 -3.67
N GLY A 66 4.92 -9.45 -3.36
CA GLY A 66 5.08 -10.42 -2.27
C GLY A 66 4.78 -9.85 -0.89
N ASN A 67 5.15 -8.59 -0.64
CA ASN A 67 4.94 -7.93 0.64
C ASN A 67 3.50 -7.42 0.84
N LEU A 68 2.78 -7.17 -0.26
CA LEU A 68 1.42 -6.65 -0.25
C LEU A 68 0.34 -7.72 -0.49
N GLY A 69 0.68 -9.02 -0.34
CA GLY A 69 -0.30 -10.09 -0.47
C GLY A 69 -0.81 -10.34 -1.89
N MET A 70 -0.12 -9.87 -2.91
CA MET A 70 -0.49 -10.04 -4.32
C MET A 70 0.17 -11.31 -4.89
N SER A 71 -0.22 -12.47 -4.37
CA SER A 71 0.50 -13.73 -4.62
C SER A 71 0.50 -14.16 -6.10
N ALA A 72 -0.59 -13.91 -6.83
CA ALA A 72 -0.66 -14.16 -8.27
C ALA A 72 0.34 -13.32 -9.06
N LEU A 73 0.43 -12.02 -8.75
CA LEU A 73 1.38 -11.13 -9.40
C LEU A 73 2.82 -11.50 -9.04
N HIS A 74 3.09 -11.83 -7.78
CA HIS A 74 4.41 -12.29 -7.36
C HIS A 74 4.86 -13.53 -8.14
N GLN A 75 3.97 -14.51 -8.29
CA GLN A 75 4.23 -15.72 -9.07
C GLN A 75 4.43 -15.40 -10.55
N ALA A 76 3.54 -14.60 -11.15
CA ALA A 76 3.65 -14.18 -12.55
C ALA A 76 4.94 -13.40 -12.83
N SER A 77 5.38 -12.51 -11.93
CA SER A 77 6.67 -11.82 -12.05
C SER A 77 7.83 -12.80 -12.00
N ARG A 78 7.77 -13.82 -11.14
CA ARG A 78 8.83 -14.83 -11.01
C ARG A 78 8.96 -15.67 -12.29
N ASP A 79 7.83 -16.07 -12.87
CA ASP A 79 7.80 -16.86 -14.10
C ASP A 79 8.24 -16.02 -15.31
N PHE A 80 7.79 -14.77 -15.39
CA PHE A 80 8.19 -13.86 -16.47
C PHE A 80 9.67 -13.47 -16.38
N GLU A 81 10.21 -13.26 -15.17
CA GLU A 81 11.66 -13.05 -14.98
C GLU A 81 12.49 -14.25 -15.45
N ALA A 82 11.96 -15.48 -15.30
CA ALA A 82 12.61 -16.69 -15.80
C ALA A 82 12.58 -16.74 -17.34
N GLN A 83 11.44 -16.42 -17.96
CA GLN A 83 11.30 -16.34 -19.43
C GLN A 83 12.29 -15.35 -20.03
N ILE A 84 12.45 -14.16 -19.43
CA ILE A 84 13.41 -13.14 -19.89
C ILE A 84 14.86 -13.67 -19.91
N LYS A 85 15.20 -14.64 -19.04
CA LYS A 85 16.55 -15.22 -18.97
C LYS A 85 16.74 -16.39 -19.93
N SER A 86 15.68 -17.10 -20.29
CA SER A 86 15.76 -18.35 -21.07
C SER A 86 15.38 -18.20 -22.54
N GLU A 87 14.56 -17.20 -22.88
CA GLU A 87 14.00 -17.02 -24.21
C GLU A 87 14.72 -15.94 -25.02
N ALA A 88 14.67 -16.07 -26.35
CA ALA A 88 15.11 -15.01 -27.24
C ALA A 88 14.12 -13.83 -27.18
N PRO A 89 14.58 -12.58 -27.37
CA PRO A 89 13.70 -11.40 -27.31
C PRO A 89 12.48 -11.51 -28.23
N GLU A 90 12.62 -12.16 -29.39
CA GLU A 90 11.56 -12.30 -30.40
C GLU A 90 10.45 -13.28 -29.99
N THR A 91 10.73 -14.20 -29.05
CA THR A 91 9.77 -15.19 -28.57
C THR A 91 9.11 -14.80 -27.25
N LEU A 92 9.64 -13.75 -26.59
CA LEU A 92 9.20 -13.32 -25.27
C LEU A 92 7.73 -12.88 -25.29
N ASN A 93 6.88 -13.58 -24.53
CA ASN A 93 5.46 -13.28 -24.44
C ASN A 93 5.09 -12.71 -23.06
N CYS A 94 4.70 -11.44 -23.03
CA CYS A 94 4.31 -10.74 -21.80
C CYS A 94 2.79 -10.72 -21.53
N ASN A 95 1.96 -11.31 -22.39
CA ASN A 95 0.50 -11.16 -22.30
C ASN A 95 -0.08 -11.70 -20.99
N GLN A 96 0.39 -12.88 -20.55
CA GLN A 96 -0.07 -13.48 -19.29
C GLN A 96 0.34 -12.63 -18.09
N TYR A 97 1.58 -12.12 -18.09
CA TYR A 97 2.09 -11.25 -17.04
C TYR A 97 1.28 -9.94 -16.95
N ILE A 98 1.04 -9.30 -18.10
CA ILE A 98 0.24 -8.06 -18.19
C ILE A 98 -1.19 -8.30 -17.72
N ALA A 99 -1.82 -9.42 -18.09
CA ALA A 99 -3.17 -9.75 -17.65
C ALA A 99 -3.28 -9.84 -16.12
N VAL A 100 -2.33 -10.54 -15.48
CA VAL A 100 -2.29 -10.67 -14.01
C VAL A 100 -2.01 -9.32 -13.35
N LEU A 101 -1.09 -8.52 -13.91
CA LEU A 101 -0.79 -7.17 -13.40
C LEU A 101 -2.04 -6.27 -13.44
N LYS A 102 -2.73 -6.21 -14.58
CA LYS A 102 -3.96 -5.41 -14.73
C LYS A 102 -5.06 -5.86 -13.79
N GLN A 103 -5.26 -7.16 -13.67
CA GLN A 103 -6.24 -7.70 -12.73
C GLN A 103 -5.90 -7.32 -11.29
N THR A 104 -4.62 -7.40 -10.92
CA THR A 104 -4.15 -7.03 -9.59
C THR A 104 -4.40 -5.55 -9.31
N LEU A 105 -4.00 -4.66 -10.22
CA LEU A 105 -4.23 -3.21 -10.10
C LEU A 105 -5.71 -2.86 -9.96
N ALA A 106 -6.58 -3.54 -10.72
CA ALA A 106 -8.02 -3.34 -10.62
C ALA A 106 -8.56 -3.77 -9.25
N THR A 107 -8.19 -4.97 -8.79
CA THR A 107 -8.65 -5.51 -7.50
C THR A 107 -8.15 -4.69 -6.31
N THR A 108 -6.90 -4.25 -6.31
CA THR A 108 -6.35 -3.43 -5.22
C THR A 108 -6.95 -2.02 -5.22
N ASN A 109 -7.23 -1.43 -6.38
CA ASN A 109 -7.96 -0.16 -6.47
C ASN A 109 -9.39 -0.27 -5.94
N GLU A 110 -10.11 -1.33 -6.30
CA GLU A 110 -11.47 -1.55 -5.81
C GLU A 110 -11.50 -1.68 -4.27
N TYR A 111 -10.56 -2.44 -3.70
CA TYR A 111 -10.41 -2.54 -2.24
C TYR A 111 -10.10 -1.18 -1.60
N ALA A 112 -9.11 -0.46 -2.11
CA ALA A 112 -8.73 0.86 -1.60
C ALA A 112 -9.90 1.86 -1.61
N ASN A 113 -10.65 1.91 -2.72
CA ASN A 113 -11.83 2.77 -2.86
C ASN A 113 -12.97 2.38 -1.91
N THR A 114 -13.15 1.07 -1.67
CA THR A 114 -14.16 0.55 -0.73
C THR A 114 -13.87 0.99 0.70
N VAL A 115 -12.62 0.85 1.14
CA VAL A 115 -12.19 1.26 2.50
C VAL A 115 -12.32 2.77 2.68
N GLN A 116 -11.88 3.57 1.70
CA GLN A 116 -12.01 5.03 1.76
C GLN A 116 -13.48 5.48 1.82
N SER A 117 -14.35 4.87 1.03
CA SER A 117 -15.79 5.17 1.04
C SER A 117 -16.46 4.77 2.37
N ALA A 118 -16.06 3.65 2.97
CA ALA A 118 -16.55 3.22 4.27
C ALA A 118 -16.15 4.21 5.39
N ASN A 119 -14.88 4.64 5.42
CA ASN A 119 -14.37 5.58 6.42
C ASN A 119 -14.98 6.99 6.32
N ALA A 120 -15.35 7.42 5.11
CA ALA A 120 -16.05 8.69 4.90
C ALA A 120 -17.48 8.68 5.49
N ALA A 121 -18.13 7.52 5.57
CA ALA A 121 -19.48 7.39 6.12
C ALA A 121 -19.51 7.34 7.66
N THR A 122 -18.46 6.80 8.31
CA THR A 122 -18.36 6.65 9.78
C THR A 122 -17.92 7.92 10.52
N SER A 123 -17.28 8.86 9.83
CA SER A 123 -16.73 10.10 10.42
C SER A 123 -17.79 11.09 10.96
N ASN A 124 -19.09 10.82 10.76
CA ASN A 124 -20.19 11.72 11.17
C ASN A 124 -20.86 11.39 12.52
N ALA A 125 -20.38 10.42 13.32
CA ALA A 125 -21.14 9.90 14.46
C ALA A 125 -20.44 9.83 15.84
N ALA A 126 -19.25 10.42 16.05
CA ALA A 126 -18.55 10.32 17.34
C ALA A 126 -18.56 11.63 18.15
N GLN A 127 -19.60 11.84 18.96
CA GLN A 127 -19.59 12.76 20.11
C GLN A 127 -19.26 11.94 21.38
N GLY A 128 -18.16 12.23 22.09
CA GLY A 128 -17.85 11.57 23.37
C GLY A 128 -16.51 11.99 24.01
N GLU A 129 -16.65 12.67 25.15
CA GLU A 129 -15.75 12.92 26.31
C GLU A 129 -14.25 13.24 26.09
N VAL A 130 -13.85 14.43 26.57
CA VAL A 130 -12.48 14.96 26.55
C VAL A 130 -11.63 14.31 27.65
N ASN A 131 -10.61 13.53 27.29
CA ASN A 131 -9.60 13.08 28.23
C ASN A 131 -8.36 14.02 28.20
N PRO A 132 -8.05 14.74 29.29
CA PRO A 132 -6.94 15.71 29.33
C PRO A 132 -5.53 15.09 29.23
N GLN A 133 -5.38 13.76 29.15
CA GLN A 133 -4.07 13.08 28.99
C GLN A 133 -3.76 12.60 27.57
N GLY A 134 -4.69 12.69 26.61
CA GLY A 134 -4.51 12.13 25.26
C GLY A 134 -3.29 12.66 24.51
N LYS A 135 -2.96 13.95 24.68
CA LYS A 135 -1.75 14.57 24.10
C LYS A 135 -0.46 13.95 24.62
N GLN A 136 -0.38 13.68 25.92
CA GLN A 136 0.81 13.08 26.54
C GLN A 136 0.98 11.62 26.14
N GLU A 137 -0.11 10.86 26.06
CA GLU A 137 -0.07 9.47 25.63
C GLU A 137 0.33 9.32 24.15
N LEU A 138 -0.21 10.19 23.28
CA LEU A 138 0.17 10.26 21.88
C LEU A 138 1.65 10.62 21.71
N LEU A 139 2.13 11.66 22.37
CA LEU A 139 3.55 12.04 22.34
C LEU A 139 4.46 10.91 22.83
N LYS A 140 4.05 10.18 23.88
CA LYS A 140 4.81 9.05 24.41
C LYS A 140 4.84 7.88 23.41
N ALA A 141 3.71 7.58 22.77
CA ALA A 141 3.64 6.53 21.76
C ALA A 141 4.52 6.88 20.55
N LEU A 142 4.43 8.10 20.02
CA LEU A 142 5.26 8.58 18.91
C LEU A 142 6.76 8.58 19.27
N LYS A 143 7.14 9.07 20.46
CA LYS A 143 8.55 9.07 20.93
C LYS A 143 9.12 7.66 21.12
N ARG A 144 8.27 6.65 21.31
CA ARG A 144 8.67 5.25 21.45
C ARG A 144 8.56 4.47 20.14
N ASN A 145 8.21 5.13 19.03
CA ASN A 145 7.83 4.49 17.76
C ASN A 145 6.80 3.37 17.98
N GLU A 146 5.92 3.56 18.96
CA GLU A 146 4.89 2.60 19.33
C GLU A 146 3.76 2.68 18.30
N PHE A 147 3.31 1.52 17.84
CA PHE A 147 2.23 1.44 16.87
C PHE A 147 0.93 1.98 17.47
N ILE A 148 0.32 2.94 16.79
CA ILE A 148 -0.97 3.55 17.16
C ILE A 148 -2.00 3.07 16.15
N THR A 149 -3.03 2.37 16.61
CA THR A 149 -4.14 1.96 15.75
C THR A 149 -4.96 3.18 15.30
N PRO A 150 -5.63 3.12 14.12
CA PRO A 150 -6.48 4.22 13.67
C PRO A 150 -7.50 4.66 14.73
N ASP A 151 -8.16 3.71 15.41
CA ASP A 151 -9.12 4.02 16.48
C ASP A 151 -8.48 4.78 17.66
N LYS A 152 -7.24 4.42 18.03
CA LYS A 152 -6.50 5.12 19.09
C LYS A 152 -6.03 6.49 18.64
N LEU A 153 -5.57 6.62 17.39
CA LEU A 153 -5.15 7.90 16.83
C LEU A 153 -6.32 8.87 16.78
N ASP A 154 -7.48 8.41 16.31
CA ASP A 154 -8.72 9.18 16.29
C ASP A 154 -9.13 9.62 17.70
N GLN A 155 -8.96 8.73 18.70
CA GLN A 155 -9.20 9.08 20.09
C GLN A 155 -8.24 10.16 20.59
N TYR A 156 -6.93 10.01 20.34
CA TYR A 156 -5.96 11.00 20.75
C TYR A 156 -6.14 12.35 20.06
N ILE A 157 -6.51 12.35 18.77
CA ILE A 157 -6.82 13.56 18.01
C ILE A 157 -8.02 14.29 18.62
N ARG A 158 -9.08 13.55 18.96
CA ARG A 158 -10.25 14.11 19.66
C ARG A 158 -9.85 14.71 21.01
N ASP A 159 -9.02 14.01 21.78
CA ASP A 159 -8.56 14.43 23.10
C ASP A 159 -7.64 15.66 23.06
N CYS A 160 -6.89 15.85 21.98
CA CYS A 160 -5.96 16.98 21.83
C CYS A 160 -6.63 18.29 21.42
N ALA A 161 -7.92 18.28 21.04
CA ALA A 161 -8.65 19.45 20.54
C ALA A 161 -7.89 20.24 19.44
N LEU A 162 -7.18 19.53 18.56
CA LEU A 162 -6.40 20.13 17.47
C LEU A 162 -7.33 20.70 16.40
N ASP A 163 -6.89 21.75 15.70
CA ASP A 163 -7.57 22.24 14.51
C ASP A 163 -7.48 21.23 13.35
N ASN A 164 -8.42 21.32 12.40
CA ASN A 164 -8.53 20.36 11.29
C ASN A 164 -7.26 20.27 10.43
N ASP A 165 -6.50 21.35 10.28
CA ASP A 165 -5.27 21.36 9.49
C ASP A 165 -4.17 20.57 10.22
N THR A 166 -4.01 20.80 11.52
CA THR A 166 -3.07 20.05 12.36
C THR A 166 -3.42 18.57 12.46
N GLN A 167 -4.72 18.22 12.55
CA GLN A 167 -5.17 16.82 12.52
C GLN A 167 -4.79 16.11 11.22
N THR A 168 -5.00 16.78 10.09
CA THR A 168 -4.69 16.25 8.77
C THR A 168 -3.18 16.07 8.59
N ALA A 169 -2.39 17.07 8.98
CA ALA A 169 -0.94 17.02 8.95
C ALA A 169 -0.38 15.89 9.84
N LEU A 170 -0.96 15.70 11.02
CA LEU A 170 -0.56 14.67 11.97
C LEU A 170 -0.83 13.26 11.45
N ARG A 171 -2.01 13.02 10.86
CA ARG A 171 -2.33 11.74 10.20
C ARG A 171 -1.36 11.46 9.06
N ASN A 172 -1.10 12.44 8.20
CA ASN A 172 -0.17 12.27 7.08
C ASN A 172 1.24 11.92 7.57
N ALA A 173 1.75 12.62 8.58
CA ALA A 173 3.07 12.35 9.16
C ALA A 173 3.17 10.93 9.75
N ILE A 174 2.14 10.48 10.49
CA ILE A 174 2.08 9.13 11.05
C ILE A 174 1.99 8.08 9.92
N ASP A 175 1.16 8.33 8.91
CA ASP A 175 0.99 7.43 7.76
C ASP A 175 2.23 7.36 6.86
N ASP A 176 3.05 8.40 6.80
CA ASP A 176 4.36 8.40 6.12
C ASP A 176 5.50 7.91 7.02
N LEU A 177 5.19 7.44 8.24
CA LEU A 177 6.16 7.00 9.26
C LEU A 177 7.16 8.10 9.67
N ASP A 178 6.81 9.37 9.44
CA ASP A 178 7.57 10.55 9.86
C ASP A 178 7.18 10.94 11.29
N TYR A 179 7.57 10.07 12.24
CA TYR A 179 7.34 10.30 13.66
C TYR A 179 7.96 11.63 14.17
N PRO A 180 9.14 12.08 13.70
CA PRO A 180 9.66 13.41 14.03
C PRO A 180 8.72 14.56 13.62
N ALA A 181 8.18 14.54 12.40
CA ALA A 181 7.22 15.54 11.96
C ALA A 181 5.91 15.48 12.76
N ALA A 182 5.43 14.26 13.07
CA ALA A 182 4.24 14.07 13.90
C ALA A 182 4.42 14.64 15.33
N ILE A 183 5.61 14.47 15.93
CA ILE A 183 5.93 15.01 17.25
C ILE A 183 6.00 16.54 17.22
N ALA A 184 6.60 17.13 16.18
CA ALA A 184 6.72 18.59 16.05
C ALA A 184 5.36 19.31 15.95
N LEU A 185 4.34 18.64 15.42
CA LEU A 185 2.95 19.16 15.38
C LEU A 185 2.27 19.15 16.76
N LEU A 186 2.83 18.43 17.72
CA LEU A 186 2.27 18.26 19.07
C LEU A 186 3.06 19.00 20.14
N GLU A 187 4.24 19.57 19.85
CA GLU A 187 5.02 20.38 20.82
C GLU A 187 4.64 21.87 20.74
#